data_AF-A0A7C7JCD6-F1
#
_entry.id   AF-A0A7C7JCD6-F1
#
_cell.length_a   1.000
_cell.length_b   1.000
_cell.length_c   1.000
_cell.angle_alpha   90.00
_cell.angle_beta   90.00
_cell.angle_gamma   90.00
#
_symmetry.space_group_name_H-M   'P 1'
#
loop_
_entity.id
_entity.type
_entity.pdbx_description
1 polymer ?
#
loop_
_entity_poly.entity_id
_entity_poly.type
_entity_poly.pdbx_seq_one_letter_code
_entity_poly.pdbx_strand_id
1 'polypeptide(L)'
;MKKQLLTSIVITLILSVTLQAQTFTGSYQLTGVNVVYTNIARLTDSPDDSIAQYTLDAHWPSAASSAFSATLAGWAPGDTIAVIATPDILLTPFGLNYVGIDLNLGLNQEDGQMLIPGVEGTSSTYPTTNTEDCSTFAVVAPVTDNADITYSTTSNSYNSDAGTFTWGFGMSQSDVFDWFDAPDDWEDPTASATNYGILTGFFNDDNTGFDEMELIWHAVDGQDSDSGIDAAGLLNRHLGITLAFSDTVTVAALAAQGIPVNVGTYPILGGTGVDLDGDGEPDGVFDTDWGYYFDPVGADGIPFWLQPGADDSPFQFTGHYFTYNGLAAISAIMTAAGDDADG
;
A
#
# COMPACT_ATOMS: atom_id res chain seq x y z
N MET A 1 14.38 -35.65 78.07
CA MET A 1 12.89 -35.79 78.08
C MET A 1 12.34 -34.37 78.07
N LYS A 2 11.52 -33.84 77.16
CA LYS A 2 10.63 -34.28 76.07
C LYS A 2 10.62 -33.13 75.03
N LYS A 3 10.84 -33.40 73.75
CA LYS A 3 9.86 -33.53 72.64
C LYS A 3 9.42 -32.20 71.98
N GLN A 4 9.90 -32.06 70.74
CA GLN A 4 9.28 -31.57 69.50
C GLN A 4 7.89 -30.91 69.57
N LEU A 5 7.76 -29.78 68.85
CA LEU A 5 6.84 -29.68 67.70
C LEU A 5 7.36 -28.61 66.71
N LEU A 6 8.02 -29.07 65.65
CA LEU A 6 8.28 -28.30 64.43
C LEU A 6 7.01 -28.41 63.58
N THR A 7 6.24 -27.34 63.46
CA THR A 7 5.12 -27.28 62.51
C THR A 7 5.71 -26.92 61.15
N SER A 8 6.08 -27.94 60.38
CA SER A 8 6.44 -27.78 58.97
C SER A 8 5.15 -27.55 58.17
N ILE A 9 4.94 -26.33 57.67
CA ILE A 9 4.00 -26.10 56.58
C ILE A 9 4.71 -26.57 55.31
N VAL A 10 4.30 -27.75 54.82
CA VAL A 10 4.66 -28.22 53.50
C VAL A 10 3.81 -27.41 52.51
N ILE A 11 4.37 -26.33 51.97
CA ILE A 11 3.84 -25.72 50.74
C ILE A 11 4.13 -26.74 49.64
N THR A 12 3.14 -27.57 49.35
CA THR A 12 3.13 -28.41 48.14
C THR A 12 2.71 -27.47 47.02
N LEU A 13 3.67 -26.70 46.47
CA LEU A 13 3.45 -26.05 45.19
C LEU A 13 3.40 -27.17 44.16
N ILE A 14 2.20 -27.52 43.72
CA ILE A 14 1.97 -28.37 42.55
C ILE A 14 2.42 -27.52 41.35
N LEU A 15 3.73 -27.48 41.10
CA LEU A 15 4.36 -27.04 39.86
C LEU A 15 4.14 -28.15 38.83
N SER A 16 2.90 -28.30 38.38
CA SER A 16 2.57 -29.12 37.22
C SER A 16 1.64 -28.35 36.29
N VAL A 17 2.06 -27.14 35.96
CA VAL A 17 2.00 -26.66 34.58
C VAL A 17 3.46 -26.36 34.26
N THR A 18 4.01 -27.06 33.28
CA THR A 18 5.29 -26.72 32.68
C THR A 18 5.32 -25.22 32.46
N LEU A 19 6.23 -24.51 33.15
CA LEU A 19 6.61 -23.16 32.77
C LEU A 19 7.28 -23.32 31.40
N GLN A 20 6.48 -23.38 30.33
CA GLN A 20 6.99 -23.24 28.99
C GLN A 20 7.62 -21.85 28.95
N ALA A 21 8.87 -21.75 28.52
CA ALA A 21 9.52 -20.47 28.39
C ALA A 21 8.74 -19.67 27.34
N GLN A 22 7.91 -18.72 27.78
CA GLN A 22 7.12 -17.82 26.95
C GLN A 22 8.01 -16.68 26.45
N THR A 23 9.18 -17.04 25.93
CA THR A 23 10.15 -16.08 25.38
C THR A 23 10.12 -16.17 23.87
N PHE A 24 9.95 -15.03 23.20
CA PHE A 24 10.11 -14.93 21.75
C PHE A 24 11.56 -14.61 21.36
N THR A 25 12.51 -14.67 22.32
CA THR A 25 13.94 -14.51 22.04
C THR A 25 14.42 -15.62 21.12
N GLY A 26 14.98 -15.24 19.97
CA GLY A 26 15.36 -16.19 18.93
C GLY A 26 15.90 -15.53 17.68
N SER A 27 16.28 -16.36 16.70
CA SER A 27 16.64 -15.91 15.35
C SER A 27 15.61 -16.40 14.36
N TYR A 28 15.15 -15.52 13.49
CA TYR A 28 14.03 -15.74 12.59
C TYR A 28 14.44 -15.42 11.15
N GLN A 29 13.95 -16.25 10.23
CA GLN A 29 14.03 -16.05 8.80
C GLN A 29 12.63 -15.76 8.29
N LEU A 30 12.47 -14.71 7.49
CA LEU A 30 11.20 -14.39 6.85
C LEU A 30 10.81 -15.49 5.85
N THR A 31 9.59 -16.03 6.01
CA THR A 31 9.02 -17.08 5.15
C THR A 31 7.85 -16.60 4.31
N GLY A 32 7.25 -15.48 4.66
CA GLY A 32 6.22 -14.81 3.87
C GLY A 32 6.05 -13.36 4.32
N VAL A 33 5.58 -12.49 3.42
CA VAL A 33 5.27 -11.09 3.75
C VAL A 33 4.06 -10.61 2.97
N ASN A 34 3.21 -9.85 3.65
CA ASN A 34 2.16 -9.06 3.03
C ASN A 34 2.24 -7.64 3.56
N VAL A 35 2.48 -6.66 2.69
CA VAL A 35 2.44 -5.24 3.03
C VAL A 35 1.37 -4.57 2.18
N VAL A 36 0.47 -3.85 2.83
CA VAL A 36 -0.63 -3.11 2.19
C VAL A 36 -0.48 -1.63 2.53
N TYR A 37 -0.34 -0.81 1.49
CA TYR A 37 -0.29 0.64 1.58
C TYR A 37 -1.64 1.22 1.15
N THR A 38 -2.37 1.83 2.09
CA THR A 38 -3.56 2.62 1.79
C THR A 38 -3.15 4.08 1.64
N ASN A 39 -3.10 4.56 0.40
CA ASN A 39 -2.63 5.92 0.12
C ASN A 39 -3.82 6.89 0.14
N ILE A 40 -3.75 7.90 0.99
CA ILE A 40 -4.82 8.89 1.18
C ILE A 40 -4.30 10.27 0.76
N ALA A 41 -5.13 11.02 0.02
CA ALA A 41 -4.85 12.41 -0.30
C ALA A 41 -4.84 13.24 0.99
N ARG A 42 -3.73 13.89 1.30
CA ARG A 42 -3.60 14.78 2.47
C ARG A 42 -3.58 16.24 2.05
N LEU A 43 -3.85 17.13 3.00
CA LEU A 43 -3.58 18.56 2.80
C LEU A 43 -2.09 18.80 2.62
N THR A 44 -1.77 19.75 1.74
CA THR A 44 -0.40 20.22 1.49
C THR A 44 -0.01 21.23 2.56
N ASP A 45 0.92 20.86 3.43
CA ASP A 45 1.37 21.65 4.58
C ASP A 45 2.91 21.65 4.74
N SER A 46 3.64 20.74 4.07
CA SER A 46 5.10 20.64 4.12
C SER A 46 5.76 21.45 2.99
N PRO A 47 6.97 21.99 3.18
CA PRO A 47 7.75 22.60 2.09
C PRO A 47 7.97 21.67 0.88
N ASP A 48 7.97 20.35 1.11
CA ASP A 48 8.16 19.35 0.06
C ASP A 48 6.97 19.28 -0.91
N ASP A 49 5.79 19.78 -0.51
CA ASP A 49 4.54 19.75 -1.28
C ASP A 49 4.54 20.63 -2.55
N SER A 50 5.64 21.29 -2.85
CA SER A 50 5.79 22.12 -4.06
C SER A 50 5.56 21.36 -5.38
N ILE A 51 5.68 20.04 -5.36
CA ILE A 51 5.45 19.15 -6.51
C ILE A 51 4.13 18.36 -6.42
N ALA A 52 3.37 18.55 -5.35
CA ALA A 52 2.14 17.80 -5.11
C ALA A 52 0.98 18.33 -5.98
N GLN A 53 0.16 17.41 -6.48
CA GLN A 53 -1.10 17.70 -7.16
C GLN A 53 -2.17 16.70 -6.74
N TYR A 54 -3.42 17.14 -6.81
CA TYR A 54 -4.59 16.33 -6.46
C TYR A 54 -5.27 15.69 -7.66
N THR A 55 -4.63 15.74 -8.83
CA THR A 55 -5.17 15.27 -10.10
C THR A 55 -4.21 14.30 -10.76
N LEU A 56 -4.78 13.30 -11.45
CA LEU A 56 -4.07 12.49 -12.41
C LEU A 56 -4.33 13.07 -13.79
N ASP A 57 -3.29 13.61 -14.42
CA ASP A 57 -3.38 14.28 -15.70
C ASP A 57 -2.66 13.49 -16.79
N ALA A 58 -3.35 13.27 -17.92
CA ALA A 58 -2.75 12.78 -19.15
C ALA A 58 -2.12 13.94 -19.90
N HIS A 59 -0.88 13.77 -20.35
CA HIS A 59 -0.16 14.77 -21.15
C HIS A 59 0.35 14.18 -22.46
N TRP A 60 0.29 14.96 -23.54
CA TRP A 60 0.87 14.59 -24.83
C TRP A 60 1.62 15.77 -25.46
N PRO A 61 2.76 15.55 -26.14
CA PRO A 61 3.49 14.29 -26.26
C PRO A 61 4.23 13.89 -24.98
N SER A 62 4.38 14.84 -24.04
CA SER A 62 5.01 14.63 -22.73
C SER A 62 4.51 15.69 -21.75
N ALA A 63 4.64 15.43 -20.44
CA ALA A 63 4.33 16.42 -19.41
C ALA A 63 5.19 17.70 -19.54
N ALA A 64 6.47 17.57 -19.88
CA ALA A 64 7.41 18.70 -19.98
C ALA A 64 7.14 19.66 -21.16
N SER A 65 6.48 19.19 -22.21
CA SER A 65 6.18 19.97 -23.41
C SER A 65 4.79 19.64 -23.94
N SER A 66 3.79 19.67 -23.05
CA SER A 66 2.44 19.25 -23.37
C SER A 66 1.77 20.18 -24.38
N ALA A 67 1.33 19.62 -25.50
CA ALA A 67 0.43 20.24 -26.46
C ALA A 67 -1.05 19.90 -26.17
N PHE A 68 -1.30 18.84 -25.40
CA PHE A 68 -2.63 18.44 -24.93
C PHE A 68 -2.53 17.86 -23.53
N SER A 69 -3.36 18.37 -22.62
CA SER A 69 -3.48 17.88 -21.25
C SER A 69 -4.94 17.64 -20.90
N ALA A 70 -5.25 16.57 -20.19
CA ALA A 70 -6.59 16.29 -19.68
C ALA A 70 -6.54 15.60 -18.32
N THR A 71 -7.38 16.04 -17.39
CA THR A 71 -7.53 15.38 -16.09
C THR A 71 -8.34 14.11 -16.24
N LEU A 72 -7.76 12.99 -15.79
CA LEU A 72 -8.36 11.66 -15.80
C LEU A 72 -9.04 11.33 -14.47
N ALA A 73 -8.47 11.78 -13.36
CA ALA A 73 -9.00 11.58 -12.02
C ALA A 73 -8.60 12.73 -11.09
N GLY A 74 -9.32 12.90 -9.99
CA GLY A 74 -8.99 13.87 -8.95
C GLY A 74 -9.45 13.41 -7.57
N TRP A 75 -8.74 13.88 -6.55
CA TRP A 75 -8.94 13.46 -5.15
C TRP A 75 -9.03 14.69 -4.25
N ALA A 76 -10.04 14.74 -3.40
CA ALA A 76 -10.08 15.70 -2.30
C ALA A 76 -9.23 15.19 -1.13
N PRO A 77 -8.71 16.08 -0.27
CA PRO A 77 -8.09 15.65 0.99
C PRO A 77 -9.02 14.75 1.80
N GLY A 78 -8.54 13.57 2.18
CA GLY A 78 -9.28 12.48 2.83
C GLY A 78 -9.67 11.34 1.90
N ASP A 79 -9.63 11.53 0.57
CA ASP A 79 -9.97 10.48 -0.38
C ASP A 79 -8.85 9.44 -0.48
N THR A 80 -9.22 8.17 -0.63
CA THR A 80 -8.27 7.10 -0.94
C THR A 80 -7.88 7.20 -2.41
N ILE A 81 -6.58 7.33 -2.67
CA ILE A 81 -6.02 7.44 -4.01
C ILE A 81 -5.79 6.04 -4.60
N ALA A 82 -5.09 5.19 -3.87
CA ALA A 82 -4.75 3.83 -4.30
C ALA A 82 -4.47 2.94 -3.09
N VAL A 83 -4.84 1.66 -3.20
CA VAL A 83 -4.44 0.61 -2.27
C VAL A 83 -3.45 -0.30 -2.99
N ILE A 84 -2.20 -0.32 -2.52
CA ILE A 84 -1.12 -1.08 -3.13
C ILE A 84 -0.73 -2.19 -2.16
N ALA A 85 -0.85 -3.44 -2.60
CA ALA A 85 -0.47 -4.61 -1.81
C ALA A 85 0.64 -5.39 -2.50
N THR A 86 1.52 -6.00 -1.70
CA THR A 86 2.45 -7.01 -2.21
C THR A 86 1.69 -8.20 -2.81
N PRO A 87 2.17 -8.82 -3.90
CA PRO A 87 1.48 -9.95 -4.53
C PRO A 87 1.55 -11.22 -3.67
N ASP A 88 0.50 -12.04 -3.70
CA ASP A 88 0.37 -13.29 -2.92
C ASP A 88 1.54 -14.27 -3.08
N ILE A 89 2.28 -14.20 -4.18
CA ILE A 89 3.49 -15.04 -4.37
C ILE A 89 4.51 -14.82 -3.23
N LEU A 90 4.55 -13.62 -2.64
CA LEU A 90 5.45 -13.26 -1.53
C LEU A 90 5.02 -13.84 -0.18
N LEU A 91 3.86 -14.50 -0.08
CA LEU A 91 3.46 -15.28 1.09
C LEU A 91 4.18 -16.63 1.20
N THR A 92 5.16 -16.89 0.32
CA THR A 92 5.89 -18.16 0.28
C THR A 92 7.39 -17.93 0.19
N PRO A 93 8.23 -18.83 0.76
CA PRO A 93 9.69 -18.71 0.64
C PRO A 93 10.18 -18.73 -0.82
N PHE A 94 9.45 -19.43 -1.69
CA PHE A 94 9.74 -19.46 -3.12
C PHE A 94 9.60 -18.08 -3.77
N GLY A 95 8.50 -17.38 -3.50
CA GLY A 95 8.26 -16.05 -4.05
C GLY A 95 9.23 -15.01 -3.52
N LEU A 96 9.54 -15.05 -2.21
CA LEU A 96 10.55 -14.19 -1.59
C LEU A 96 11.91 -14.34 -2.30
N ASN A 97 12.39 -15.57 -2.47
CA ASN A 97 13.65 -15.83 -3.17
C ASN A 97 13.60 -15.44 -4.66
N TYR A 98 12.45 -15.58 -5.33
CA TYR A 98 12.30 -15.19 -6.73
C TYR A 98 12.52 -13.69 -6.96
N VAL A 99 12.05 -12.84 -6.02
CA VAL A 99 12.24 -11.39 -6.07
C VAL A 99 13.47 -10.89 -5.30
N GLY A 100 14.22 -11.81 -4.69
CA GLY A 100 15.45 -11.51 -3.96
C GLY A 100 15.22 -10.90 -2.56
N ILE A 101 14.08 -11.15 -1.94
CA ILE A 101 13.84 -10.83 -0.53
C ILE A 101 14.40 -11.96 0.35
N ASP A 102 15.26 -11.59 1.28
CA ASP A 102 15.90 -12.46 2.26
C ASP A 102 16.10 -11.68 3.55
N LEU A 103 15.16 -11.76 4.49
CA LEU A 103 15.24 -11.06 5.76
C LEU A 103 15.53 -12.04 6.90
N ASN A 104 16.67 -11.82 7.56
CA ASN A 104 17.02 -12.47 8.83
C ASN A 104 17.04 -11.43 9.95
N LEU A 105 16.41 -11.76 11.08
CA LEU A 105 16.42 -10.92 12.28
C LEU A 105 16.56 -11.75 13.55
N GLY A 106 17.10 -11.12 14.59
CA GLY A 106 17.08 -11.64 15.95
C GLY A 106 16.16 -10.82 16.84
N LEU A 107 15.33 -11.47 17.64
CA LEU A 107 14.58 -10.83 18.72
C LEU A 107 15.20 -11.19 20.06
N ASN A 108 15.25 -10.22 20.96
CA ASN A 108 15.69 -10.40 22.33
C ASN A 108 14.69 -9.71 23.27
N GLN A 109 13.82 -10.51 23.86
CA GLN A 109 12.77 -10.05 24.77
C GLN A 109 13.34 -9.51 26.08
N GLU A 110 14.46 -10.05 26.56
CA GLU A 110 15.06 -9.68 27.84
C GLU A 110 15.76 -8.32 27.76
N ASP A 111 16.48 -8.07 26.66
CA ASP A 111 17.18 -6.81 26.41
C ASP A 111 16.29 -5.77 25.70
N GLY A 112 15.13 -6.18 25.17
CA GLY A 112 14.19 -5.30 24.47
C GLY A 112 14.72 -4.83 23.11
N GLN A 113 15.39 -5.71 22.36
CA GLN A 113 16.02 -5.34 21.08
C GLN A 113 15.65 -6.29 19.93
N MET A 114 15.50 -5.73 18.73
CA MET A 114 15.50 -6.44 17.46
C MET A 114 16.74 -6.06 16.65
N LEU A 115 17.45 -7.06 16.12
CA LEU A 115 18.64 -6.86 15.31
C LEU A 115 18.45 -7.47 13.92
N ILE A 116 18.60 -6.66 12.88
CA ILE A 116 18.83 -7.13 11.50
C ILE A 116 20.34 -7.03 11.25
N PRO A 117 21.08 -8.16 11.21
CA PRO A 117 22.54 -8.12 11.17
C PRO A 117 23.10 -7.48 9.90
N GLY A 118 23.97 -6.48 10.07
CA GLY A 118 24.82 -5.97 8.99
C GLY A 118 26.09 -6.79 8.85
N VAL A 119 26.07 -7.84 8.03
CA VAL A 119 27.25 -8.68 7.79
C VAL A 119 27.88 -8.34 6.43
N GLU A 120 29.19 -8.11 6.42
CA GLU A 120 29.94 -7.85 5.19
C GLU A 120 29.88 -9.09 4.26
N GLY A 121 29.23 -8.94 3.11
CA GLY A 121 29.06 -10.00 2.10
C GLY A 121 27.73 -10.75 2.13
N THR A 122 26.85 -10.48 3.11
CA THR A 122 25.45 -10.95 3.15
C THR A 122 24.58 -9.85 3.74
N SER A 123 23.68 -9.29 2.95
CA SER A 123 22.71 -8.31 3.43
C SER A 123 21.33 -8.94 3.52
N SER A 124 20.69 -8.82 4.69
CA SER A 124 19.23 -8.95 4.73
C SER A 124 18.64 -7.95 3.75
N THR A 125 17.56 -8.32 3.08
CA THR A 125 16.86 -7.49 2.10
C THR A 125 15.37 -7.47 2.41
N TYR A 126 14.74 -6.32 2.20
CA TYR A 126 13.32 -6.13 2.48
C TYR A 126 12.67 -5.25 1.41
N PRO A 127 11.38 -5.47 1.08
CA PRO A 127 10.67 -4.61 0.14
C PRO A 127 10.42 -3.23 0.74
N THR A 128 10.64 -2.21 -0.08
CA THR A 128 10.29 -0.81 0.17
C THR A 128 9.78 -0.18 -1.13
N THR A 129 9.43 1.10 -1.10
CA THR A 129 9.04 1.86 -2.28
C THR A 129 10.05 2.97 -2.55
N ASN A 130 10.33 3.23 -3.82
CA ASN A 130 11.07 4.41 -4.25
C ASN A 130 10.18 5.25 -5.17
N THR A 131 10.32 6.57 -5.11
CA THR A 131 9.60 7.51 -5.96
C THR A 131 10.60 8.28 -6.81
N GLU A 132 10.57 8.07 -8.12
CA GLU A 132 11.38 8.80 -9.10
C GLU A 132 10.47 9.36 -10.19
N ASP A 133 10.69 10.60 -10.62
CA ASP A 133 9.92 11.27 -11.68
C ASP A 133 8.38 11.18 -11.49
N CYS A 134 7.92 11.37 -10.25
CA CYS A 134 6.50 11.25 -9.86
C CYS A 134 5.91 9.85 -10.14
N SER A 135 6.74 8.81 -10.11
CA SER A 135 6.36 7.40 -10.19
C SER A 135 6.84 6.65 -8.96
N THR A 136 5.93 6.04 -8.22
CA THR A 136 6.29 5.15 -7.10
C THR A 136 6.35 3.70 -7.57
N PHE A 137 7.45 3.02 -7.29
CA PHE A 137 7.65 1.61 -7.62
C PHE A 137 8.30 0.86 -6.46
N ALA A 138 8.07 -0.46 -6.41
CA ALA A 138 8.64 -1.33 -5.39
C ALA A 138 10.13 -1.58 -5.66
N VAL A 139 10.93 -1.55 -4.60
CA VAL A 139 12.37 -1.84 -4.62
C VAL A 139 12.67 -2.83 -3.50
N VAL A 140 13.55 -3.79 -3.75
CA VAL A 140 14.11 -4.66 -2.72
C VAL A 140 15.52 -4.17 -2.42
N ALA A 141 15.74 -3.69 -1.20
CA ALA A 141 16.99 -3.06 -0.80
C ALA A 141 17.67 -3.82 0.35
N PRO A 142 19.01 -3.80 0.43
CA PRO A 142 19.74 -4.20 1.62
C PRO A 142 19.29 -3.41 2.85
N VAL A 143 19.05 -4.11 3.96
CA VAL A 143 18.61 -3.54 5.23
C VAL A 143 19.45 -4.05 6.39
N THR A 144 19.68 -3.17 7.35
CA THR A 144 20.30 -3.47 8.64
C THR A 144 19.64 -2.57 9.67
N ASP A 145 19.46 -3.08 10.89
CA ASP A 145 18.69 -2.36 11.89
C ASP A 145 19.02 -2.85 13.29
N ASN A 146 18.83 -1.98 14.28
CA ASN A 146 18.96 -2.28 15.69
C ASN A 146 17.86 -1.52 16.45
N ALA A 147 16.63 -2.01 16.31
CA ALA A 147 15.44 -1.39 16.85
C ALA A 147 15.22 -1.76 18.32
N ASP A 148 14.61 -0.83 19.05
CA ASP A 148 14.09 -1.08 20.39
C ASP A 148 12.70 -1.71 20.28
N ILE A 149 12.46 -2.81 20.97
CA ILE A 149 11.16 -3.50 20.99
C ILE A 149 10.55 -3.49 22.39
N THR A 150 9.23 -3.45 22.43
CA THR A 150 8.44 -3.55 23.66
C THR A 150 7.37 -4.61 23.51
N TYR A 151 6.86 -5.10 24.62
CA TYR A 151 5.75 -6.05 24.62
C TYR A 151 4.90 -5.89 25.87
N SER A 152 3.63 -6.25 25.76
CA SER A 152 2.70 -6.18 26.87
C SER A 152 2.74 -7.45 27.71
N THR A 153 3.05 -7.30 29.00
CA THR A 153 3.00 -8.41 29.97
C THR A 153 1.57 -8.69 30.47
N THR A 154 0.65 -7.75 30.25
CA THR A 154 -0.75 -7.84 30.68
C THR A 154 -1.71 -8.12 29.54
N SER A 155 -1.29 -7.83 28.30
CA SER A 155 -1.98 -8.16 27.06
C SER A 155 -1.28 -9.32 26.36
N ASN A 156 -1.44 -10.51 26.95
CA ASN A 156 -0.98 -11.75 26.32
C ASN A 156 -1.90 -12.91 26.67
N SER A 157 -1.95 -13.90 25.80
CA SER A 157 -2.75 -15.09 26.05
C SER A 157 -2.15 -16.33 25.42
N TYR A 158 -2.34 -17.45 26.11
CA TYR A 158 -2.07 -18.79 25.59
C TYR A 158 -3.38 -19.40 25.10
N ASN A 159 -3.40 -19.88 23.87
CA ASN A 159 -4.51 -20.65 23.31
C ASN A 159 -4.09 -22.11 23.14
N SER A 160 -4.62 -22.98 24.00
CA SER A 160 -4.29 -24.41 23.98
C SER A 160 -4.84 -25.16 22.78
N ASP A 161 -5.95 -24.70 22.20
CA ASP A 161 -6.59 -25.37 21.08
C ASP A 161 -5.87 -25.04 19.77
N ALA A 162 -5.37 -23.81 19.66
CA ALA A 162 -4.57 -23.36 18.52
C ALA A 162 -3.07 -23.66 18.66
N GLY A 163 -2.58 -23.94 19.87
CA GLY A 163 -1.15 -24.10 20.13
C GLY A 163 -0.39 -22.79 19.92
N THR A 164 -0.95 -21.66 20.38
CA THR A 164 -0.35 -20.34 20.17
C THR A 164 -0.15 -19.57 21.46
N PHE A 165 0.78 -18.63 21.43
CA PHE A 165 0.93 -17.59 22.42
C PHE A 165 1.00 -16.23 21.73
N THR A 166 0.15 -15.29 22.14
CA THR A 166 0.05 -13.96 21.52
C THR A 166 0.44 -12.87 22.51
N TRP A 167 1.16 -11.85 22.03
CA TRP A 167 1.56 -10.66 22.76
C TRP A 167 1.11 -9.40 22.01
N GLY A 168 0.71 -8.36 22.73
CA GLY A 168 0.87 -6.99 22.22
C GLY A 168 2.36 -6.70 22.05
N PHE A 169 2.77 -6.22 20.87
CA PHE A 169 4.18 -6.04 20.49
C PHE A 169 4.40 -4.66 19.88
N GLY A 170 5.50 -3.99 20.25
CA GLY A 170 5.84 -2.65 19.82
C GLY A 170 7.27 -2.56 19.31
N MET A 171 7.52 -1.60 18.45
CA MET A 171 8.82 -1.32 17.85
C MET A 171 9.05 0.18 17.74
N SER A 172 10.26 0.61 18.07
CA SER A 172 10.71 2.00 18.03
C SER A 172 12.19 2.06 17.67
N GLN A 173 12.67 3.22 17.21
CA GLN A 173 14.07 3.39 16.74
C GLN A 173 14.46 2.39 15.64
N SER A 174 13.49 1.96 14.82
CA SER A 174 13.76 1.17 13.62
C SER A 174 14.00 2.12 12.45
N ASP A 175 15.04 1.84 11.67
CA ASP A 175 15.30 2.51 10.38
C ASP A 175 14.63 1.77 9.19
N VAL A 176 14.09 0.57 9.42
CA VAL A 176 13.55 -0.33 8.38
C VAL A 176 12.03 -0.40 8.42
N PHE A 177 11.44 -0.36 9.62
CA PHE A 177 10.03 -0.53 9.85
C PHE A 177 9.44 0.70 10.56
N ASP A 178 8.16 0.95 10.31
CA ASP A 178 7.43 2.00 11.00
C ASP A 178 7.35 1.72 12.51
N TRP A 179 7.30 2.78 13.32
CA TRP A 179 7.15 2.63 14.75
C TRP A 179 5.69 2.38 15.13
N PHE A 180 5.49 1.52 16.12
CA PHE A 180 4.17 1.15 16.63
C PHE A 180 4.26 0.66 18.07
N ASP A 181 3.17 0.81 18.81
CA ASP A 181 3.14 0.48 20.23
C ASP A 181 2.65 -0.95 20.49
N ALA A 182 3.05 -1.51 21.63
CA ALA A 182 2.46 -2.72 22.16
C ALA A 182 1.08 -2.39 22.77
N PRO A 183 -0.05 -2.87 22.22
CA PRO A 183 -1.37 -2.53 22.74
C PRO A 183 -1.64 -3.14 24.13
N ASP A 184 -2.40 -2.42 24.96
CA ASP A 184 -2.87 -2.86 26.28
C ASP A 184 -3.91 -3.99 26.19
N ASP A 185 -4.58 -4.13 25.05
CA ASP A 185 -5.46 -5.24 24.68
C ASP A 185 -5.22 -5.60 23.21
N TRP A 186 -4.70 -6.80 22.93
CA TRP A 186 -4.40 -7.24 21.57
C TRP A 186 -5.67 -7.71 20.82
N GLU A 187 -6.76 -8.03 21.53
CA GLU A 187 -8.05 -8.39 20.91
C GLU A 187 -8.80 -7.14 20.41
N ASP A 188 -8.52 -5.98 21.03
CA ASP A 188 -8.98 -4.64 20.59
C ASP A 188 -7.83 -3.61 20.63
N PRO A 189 -6.84 -3.74 19.72
CA PRO A 189 -5.65 -2.90 19.76
C PRO A 189 -5.95 -1.43 19.46
N THR A 190 -7.02 -1.17 18.70
CA THR A 190 -7.44 0.17 18.30
C THR A 190 -7.97 1.02 19.46
N ALA A 191 -8.43 0.37 20.54
CA ALA A 191 -8.81 1.07 21.76
C ALA A 191 -7.59 1.64 22.51
N SER A 192 -6.40 1.08 22.27
CA SER A 192 -5.16 1.36 23.01
C SER A 192 -4.18 2.25 22.25
N ALA A 193 -4.05 2.05 20.93
CA ALA A 193 -3.09 2.78 20.10
C ALA A 193 -3.55 2.94 18.65
N THR A 194 -3.05 3.98 17.98
CA THR A 194 -3.29 4.19 16.52
C THR A 194 -2.35 3.32 15.70
N ASN A 195 -1.07 3.28 16.11
CA ASN A 195 -0.05 2.42 15.54
C ASN A 195 0.16 1.28 16.53
N TYR A 196 -0.05 0.03 16.11
CA TYR A 196 -0.01 -1.11 17.01
C TYR A 196 0.59 -2.34 16.34
N GLY A 197 1.18 -3.22 17.16
CA GLY A 197 1.67 -4.52 16.72
C GLY A 197 1.14 -5.67 17.56
N ILE A 198 0.96 -6.82 16.92
CA ILE A 198 0.56 -8.08 17.53
C ILE A 198 1.54 -9.14 17.07
N LEU A 199 2.18 -9.81 18.03
CA LEU A 199 3.10 -10.92 17.77
C LEU A 199 2.44 -12.22 18.23
N THR A 200 2.36 -13.21 17.35
CA THR A 200 1.83 -14.54 17.68
C THR A 200 2.89 -15.59 17.40
N GLY A 201 3.24 -16.37 18.42
CA GLY A 201 4.10 -17.54 18.29
C GLY A 201 3.28 -18.82 18.20
N PHE A 202 3.64 -19.68 17.26
CA PHE A 202 3.04 -21.00 17.06
C PHE A 202 3.97 -22.08 17.60
N PHE A 203 3.49 -22.85 18.58
CA PHE A 203 4.28 -23.89 19.19
C PHE A 203 4.53 -25.05 18.22
N ASN A 204 5.71 -25.66 18.35
CA ASN A 204 6.00 -26.91 17.69
C ASN A 204 5.14 -28.07 18.24
N ASP A 205 5.05 -29.17 17.50
CA ASP A 205 4.24 -30.35 17.89
C ASP A 205 4.57 -30.88 19.30
N ASP A 206 5.84 -30.76 19.70
CA ASP A 206 6.35 -31.20 21.01
C ASP A 206 6.11 -30.17 22.14
N ASN A 207 5.57 -28.98 21.82
CA ASN A 207 5.31 -27.88 22.75
C ASN A 207 6.55 -27.44 23.56
N THR A 208 7.72 -27.53 22.94
CA THR A 208 9.04 -27.22 23.53
C THR A 208 9.58 -25.85 23.12
N GLY A 209 9.03 -25.24 22.07
CA GLY A 209 9.39 -23.91 21.56
C GLY A 209 8.47 -23.48 20.42
N PHE A 210 8.75 -22.32 19.84
CA PHE A 210 8.04 -21.83 18.66
C PHE A 210 8.72 -22.31 17.38
N ASP A 211 7.93 -22.78 16.42
CA ASP A 211 8.39 -23.08 15.05
C ASP A 211 8.15 -21.91 14.09
N GLU A 212 7.18 -21.04 14.42
CA GLU A 212 6.78 -19.91 13.59
C GLU A 212 6.39 -18.72 14.46
N MET A 213 6.69 -17.52 13.96
CA MET A 213 6.26 -16.26 14.53
C MET A 213 5.57 -15.44 13.43
N GLU A 214 4.40 -14.91 13.75
CA GLU A 214 3.64 -14.00 12.91
C GLU A 214 3.58 -12.63 13.58
N LEU A 215 3.98 -11.59 12.85
CA LEU A 215 3.86 -10.20 13.27
C LEU A 215 2.84 -9.50 12.37
N ILE A 216 1.79 -8.96 12.98
CA ILE A 216 0.84 -8.07 12.34
C ILE A 216 1.06 -6.69 12.94
N TRP A 217 1.26 -5.68 12.10
CA TRP A 217 1.28 -4.30 12.55
C TRP A 217 0.34 -3.42 11.74
N HIS A 218 0.00 -2.29 12.32
CA HIS A 218 -0.67 -1.18 11.67
C HIS A 218 0.08 0.10 12.02
N ALA A 219 0.36 0.93 11.02
CA ALA A 219 0.98 2.23 11.20
C ALA A 219 0.30 3.25 10.28
N VAL A 220 0.19 4.48 10.78
CA VAL A 220 -0.24 5.66 10.04
C VAL A 220 0.93 6.61 9.98
N ASP A 221 1.24 7.15 8.81
CA ASP A 221 2.29 8.17 8.63
C ASP A 221 2.11 9.30 9.65
N GLY A 222 3.20 9.70 10.30
CA GLY A 222 3.19 10.69 11.36
C GLY A 222 4.40 10.57 12.29
N GLN A 223 4.47 11.49 13.25
CA GLN A 223 5.56 11.50 14.24
C GLN A 223 5.57 10.26 15.14
N ASP A 224 4.39 9.67 15.42
CA ASP A 224 4.28 8.49 16.27
C ASP A 224 4.76 7.20 15.57
N SER A 225 4.77 7.17 14.23
CA SER A 225 5.34 6.07 13.44
C SER A 225 6.75 6.35 12.92
N ASP A 226 7.27 7.57 13.16
CA ASP A 226 8.48 8.11 12.54
C ASP A 226 8.54 7.93 11.02
N SER A 227 7.37 8.00 10.38
CA SER A 227 7.20 7.59 8.99
C SER A 227 6.46 8.63 8.17
N GLY A 228 6.96 8.87 6.96
CA GLY A 228 6.33 9.79 6.01
C GLY A 228 6.30 11.25 6.47
N ILE A 229 7.24 11.66 7.34
CA ILE A 229 7.39 13.01 7.86
C ILE A 229 8.74 13.64 7.51
N ASP A 230 8.76 14.98 7.44
CA ASP A 230 9.98 15.77 7.34
C ASP A 230 10.62 16.04 8.71
N ALA A 231 11.76 16.74 8.72
CA ALA A 231 12.49 17.10 9.93
C ALA A 231 11.71 18.04 10.90
N ALA A 232 10.60 18.64 10.46
CA ALA A 232 9.70 19.42 11.29
C ALA A 232 8.49 18.61 11.79
N GLY A 233 8.40 17.32 11.43
CA GLY A 233 7.30 16.43 11.79
C GLY A 233 6.05 16.64 10.94
N LEU A 234 6.15 17.33 9.80
CA LEU A 234 5.05 17.49 8.85
C LEU A 234 5.07 16.34 7.85
N LEU A 235 3.89 15.85 7.46
CA LEU A 235 3.80 14.79 6.45
C LEU A 235 4.46 15.25 5.15
N ASN A 236 5.32 14.41 4.57
CA ASN A 236 6.07 14.73 3.35
C ASN A 236 6.18 13.54 2.37
N ARG A 237 5.54 12.40 2.66
CA ARG A 237 5.49 11.28 1.71
C ARG A 237 4.73 11.68 0.44
N HIS A 238 5.22 11.26 -0.71
CA HIS A 238 4.59 11.49 -2.00
C HIS A 238 4.35 10.17 -2.72
N LEU A 239 3.13 10.02 -3.23
CA LEU A 239 2.77 8.93 -4.13
C LEU A 239 2.82 9.42 -5.57
N GLY A 240 3.61 8.73 -6.39
CA GLY A 240 3.63 8.87 -7.82
C GLY A 240 2.76 7.82 -8.51
N ILE A 241 1.78 8.25 -9.31
CA ILE A 241 0.91 7.35 -10.09
C ILE A 241 1.31 7.41 -11.55
N THR A 242 1.65 6.26 -12.11
CA THR A 242 2.04 6.13 -13.54
C THR A 242 1.03 5.41 -14.41
N LEU A 243 0.07 4.73 -13.79
CA LEU A 243 -0.99 4.02 -14.50
C LEU A 243 -2.31 4.75 -14.27
N ALA A 244 -3.10 4.90 -15.32
CA ALA A 244 -4.45 5.40 -15.22
C ALA A 244 -5.43 4.23 -15.15
N PHE A 245 -6.42 4.34 -14.27
CA PHE A 245 -7.62 3.51 -14.31
C PHE A 245 -8.21 3.57 -15.71
N SER A 246 -8.46 2.40 -16.29
CA SER A 246 -8.90 2.31 -17.67
C SER A 246 -9.85 1.15 -17.87
N ASP A 247 -10.62 1.19 -18.96
CA ASP A 247 -11.52 0.10 -19.30
C ASP A 247 -11.56 -0.22 -20.80
N THR A 248 -12.01 -1.43 -21.13
CA THR A 248 -12.17 -1.91 -22.51
C THR A 248 -13.62 -1.99 -22.99
N VAL A 249 -14.60 -1.70 -22.13
CA VAL A 249 -16.01 -2.06 -22.35
C VAL A 249 -16.96 -0.88 -22.49
N THR A 250 -16.63 0.29 -21.93
CA THR A 250 -17.51 1.48 -21.88
C THR A 250 -17.98 1.88 -23.27
N VAL A 251 -17.07 2.04 -24.23
CA VAL A 251 -17.47 2.43 -25.60
C VAL A 251 -18.23 1.32 -26.31
N ALA A 252 -17.88 0.05 -26.10
CA ALA A 252 -18.62 -1.07 -26.68
C ALA A 252 -20.06 -1.14 -26.13
N ALA A 253 -20.24 -0.88 -24.84
CA ALA A 253 -21.54 -0.81 -24.19
C ALA A 253 -22.39 0.36 -24.72
N LEU A 254 -21.80 1.55 -24.87
CA LEU A 254 -22.48 2.72 -25.47
C LEU A 254 -22.89 2.43 -26.94
N ALA A 255 -22.01 1.80 -27.73
CA ALA A 255 -22.32 1.41 -29.10
C ALA A 255 -23.49 0.41 -29.16
N ALA A 256 -23.55 -0.55 -28.23
CA ALA A 256 -24.64 -1.52 -28.15
C ALA A 256 -26.00 -0.87 -27.85
N GLN A 257 -26.01 0.31 -27.23
CA GLN A 257 -27.21 1.13 -26.99
C GLN A 257 -27.62 1.97 -28.22
N GLY A 258 -26.88 1.87 -29.34
CA GLY A 258 -27.16 2.61 -30.57
C GLY A 258 -26.61 4.04 -30.57
N ILE A 259 -25.74 4.38 -29.62
CA ILE A 259 -25.03 5.67 -29.58
C ILE A 259 -23.97 5.65 -30.70
N PRO A 260 -23.84 6.73 -31.51
CA PRO A 260 -22.94 6.76 -32.66
C PRO A 260 -21.46 6.96 -32.26
N VAL A 261 -20.90 5.98 -31.54
CA VAL A 261 -19.48 5.90 -31.18
C VAL A 261 -18.80 4.79 -31.99
N ASN A 262 -17.53 4.99 -32.37
CA ASN A 262 -16.75 3.91 -32.97
C ASN A 262 -16.13 3.08 -31.85
N VAL A 263 -16.24 1.76 -31.91
CA VAL A 263 -15.58 0.85 -30.96
C VAL A 263 -14.15 0.58 -31.39
N GLY A 264 -13.19 0.94 -30.54
CA GLY A 264 -11.76 0.78 -30.74
C GLY A 264 -11.25 -0.52 -30.14
N THR A 265 -9.96 -0.79 -30.33
CA THR A 265 -9.29 -2.01 -29.82
C THR A 265 -8.36 -1.75 -28.64
N TYR A 266 -8.23 -0.49 -28.21
CA TYR A 266 -7.36 -0.07 -27.11
C TYR A 266 -8.26 0.43 -25.95
N PRO A 267 -7.78 0.33 -24.71
CA PRO A 267 -8.54 0.77 -23.55
C PRO A 267 -8.74 2.29 -23.54
N ILE A 268 -9.72 2.74 -22.78
CA ILE A 268 -9.99 4.15 -22.52
C ILE A 268 -9.33 4.54 -21.20
N LEU A 269 -8.45 5.54 -21.25
CA LEU A 269 -7.85 6.12 -20.05
C LEU A 269 -8.90 6.93 -19.27
N GLY A 270 -8.95 6.73 -17.95
CA GLY A 270 -9.98 7.31 -17.07
C GLY A 270 -11.34 6.60 -17.16
N GLY A 271 -11.39 5.45 -17.84
CA GLY A 271 -12.61 4.66 -18.00
C GLY A 271 -12.98 3.89 -16.73
N THR A 272 -14.27 3.92 -16.35
CA THR A 272 -14.77 3.27 -15.12
C THR A 272 -15.33 1.86 -15.37
N GLY A 273 -15.40 1.42 -16.62
CA GLY A 273 -16.06 0.16 -16.99
C GLY A 273 -17.59 0.21 -16.88
N VAL A 274 -18.20 -0.94 -17.18
CA VAL A 274 -19.65 -1.18 -17.11
C VAL A 274 -19.87 -2.60 -16.58
N ASP A 275 -20.78 -2.76 -15.64
CA ASP A 275 -21.25 -4.08 -15.19
C ASP A 275 -22.10 -4.72 -16.30
N LEU A 276 -21.53 -5.67 -17.05
CA LEU A 276 -22.18 -6.32 -18.19
C LEU A 276 -22.91 -7.61 -17.78
N ASP A 277 -22.52 -8.25 -16.68
CA ASP A 277 -23.09 -9.53 -16.23
C ASP A 277 -24.09 -9.41 -15.06
N GLY A 278 -24.19 -8.22 -14.48
CA GLY A 278 -25.15 -7.84 -13.44
C GLY A 278 -24.73 -8.29 -12.04
N ASP A 279 -23.46 -8.56 -11.80
CA ASP A 279 -22.94 -8.98 -10.49
C ASP A 279 -22.64 -7.80 -9.53
N GLY A 280 -22.70 -6.57 -10.04
CA GLY A 280 -22.46 -5.33 -9.29
C GLY A 280 -21.04 -4.78 -9.41
N GLU A 281 -20.13 -5.45 -10.12
CA GLU A 281 -18.75 -5.01 -10.36
C GLU A 281 -18.56 -4.57 -11.83
N PRO A 282 -17.79 -3.50 -12.09
CA PRO A 282 -17.50 -3.09 -13.47
C PRO A 282 -16.57 -4.08 -14.20
N ASP A 283 -16.95 -4.47 -15.41
CA ASP A 283 -16.15 -5.35 -16.27
C ASP A 283 -15.02 -4.62 -17.00
N GLY A 284 -13.97 -5.38 -17.33
CA GLY A 284 -12.95 -4.95 -18.29
C GLY A 284 -12.09 -3.78 -17.83
N VAL A 285 -12.07 -3.50 -16.51
CA VAL A 285 -11.28 -2.46 -15.86
C VAL A 285 -9.89 -2.97 -15.51
N PHE A 286 -8.87 -2.15 -15.75
CA PHE A 286 -7.47 -2.39 -15.38
C PHE A 286 -6.66 -1.09 -15.45
N ASP A 287 -5.48 -1.08 -14.84
CA ASP A 287 -4.58 0.07 -14.85
C ASP A 287 -3.58 0.00 -16.02
N THR A 288 -3.39 1.10 -16.74
CA THR A 288 -2.49 1.18 -17.90
C THR A 288 -1.96 2.60 -18.15
N ASP A 289 -0.78 2.71 -18.78
CA ASP A 289 -0.15 3.96 -19.23
C ASP A 289 -0.39 4.23 -20.73
N TRP A 290 -1.11 3.33 -21.42
CA TRP A 290 -1.47 3.46 -22.82
C TRP A 290 -2.96 3.25 -23.04
N GLY A 291 -3.52 4.01 -23.97
CA GLY A 291 -4.92 3.91 -24.32
C GLY A 291 -5.38 5.10 -25.14
N TYR A 292 -6.69 5.26 -25.20
CA TYR A 292 -7.34 6.40 -25.83
C TYR A 292 -7.99 7.27 -24.78
N TYR A 293 -8.02 8.58 -25.01
CA TYR A 293 -8.89 9.47 -24.25
C TYR A 293 -10.25 9.55 -24.93
N PHE A 294 -11.31 9.35 -24.16
CA PHE A 294 -12.71 9.43 -24.59
C PHE A 294 -13.51 10.20 -23.56
N ASP A 295 -13.98 11.38 -23.95
CA ASP A 295 -14.84 12.23 -23.12
C ASP A 295 -16.20 12.42 -23.81
N PRO A 296 -17.20 11.60 -23.44
CA PRO A 296 -18.53 11.69 -24.02
C PRO A 296 -19.38 12.85 -23.49
N VAL A 297 -18.94 13.50 -22.41
CA VAL A 297 -19.72 14.48 -21.64
C VAL A 297 -19.25 15.91 -21.92
N GLY A 298 -17.97 16.08 -22.23
CA GLY A 298 -17.44 17.38 -22.58
C GLY A 298 -17.48 18.39 -21.43
N ALA A 299 -17.30 19.67 -21.78
CA ALA A 299 -17.14 20.74 -20.80
C ALA A 299 -18.46 21.18 -20.13
N ASP A 300 -19.62 20.92 -20.73
CA ASP A 300 -20.92 21.36 -20.23
C ASP A 300 -21.60 20.34 -19.30
N GLY A 301 -20.97 19.17 -19.11
CA GLY A 301 -21.48 18.13 -18.22
C GLY A 301 -22.62 17.30 -18.81
N ILE A 302 -22.92 17.44 -20.10
CA ILE A 302 -24.06 16.79 -20.74
C ILE A 302 -23.55 15.85 -21.84
N PRO A 303 -23.95 14.56 -21.85
CA PRO A 303 -23.51 13.65 -22.89
C PRO A 303 -23.89 14.11 -24.31
N PHE A 304 -22.96 14.02 -25.26
CA PHE A 304 -23.13 14.52 -26.64
C PHE A 304 -24.34 13.93 -27.38
N TRP A 305 -24.79 12.74 -27.00
CA TRP A 305 -25.97 12.09 -27.59
C TRP A 305 -27.30 12.66 -27.08
N LEU A 306 -27.29 13.42 -25.97
CA LEU A 306 -28.44 14.13 -25.43
C LEU A 306 -28.57 15.56 -25.99
N GLN A 307 -27.51 16.10 -26.60
CA GLN A 307 -27.54 17.37 -27.32
C GLN A 307 -27.08 17.25 -28.78
N PRO A 308 -27.85 16.57 -29.67
CA PRO A 308 -27.47 16.48 -31.07
C PRO A 308 -27.35 17.87 -31.71
N GLY A 309 -26.12 18.27 -32.08
CA GLY A 309 -25.82 19.55 -32.73
C GLY A 309 -25.48 20.72 -31.80
N ALA A 310 -25.35 20.50 -30.49
CA ALA A 310 -24.55 21.36 -29.63
C ALA A 310 -23.17 20.70 -29.48
N ASP A 311 -22.12 21.38 -29.92
CA ASP A 311 -20.76 20.83 -29.98
C ASP A 311 -20.14 20.83 -28.56
N ASP A 312 -20.48 19.84 -27.74
CA ASP A 312 -19.93 19.68 -26.37
C ASP A 312 -18.63 18.85 -26.32
N SER A 313 -18.36 17.98 -27.31
CA SER A 313 -17.06 17.31 -27.45
C SER A 313 -16.22 17.90 -28.60
N PRO A 314 -14.93 18.23 -28.37
CA PRO A 314 -14.04 18.73 -29.43
C PRO A 314 -13.85 17.76 -30.62
N PHE A 315 -14.41 16.55 -30.57
CA PHE A 315 -14.18 15.48 -31.55
C PHE A 315 -15.42 14.70 -32.01
N GLN A 316 -16.64 15.21 -31.76
CA GLN A 316 -17.92 14.58 -32.13
C GLN A 316 -17.95 14.09 -33.60
N PHE A 317 -17.23 14.76 -34.50
CA PHE A 317 -17.19 14.48 -35.93
C PHE A 317 -16.18 13.42 -36.38
N THR A 318 -15.23 13.01 -35.54
CA THR A 318 -14.20 12.05 -35.95
C THR A 318 -14.49 10.63 -35.52
N GLY A 319 -15.27 10.44 -34.45
CA GLY A 319 -15.44 9.13 -33.82
C GLY A 319 -14.10 8.45 -33.52
N HIS A 320 -13.00 9.19 -33.48
CA HIS A 320 -11.67 8.65 -33.29
C HIS A 320 -11.07 9.31 -32.06
N TYR A 321 -10.94 8.48 -31.04
CA TYR A 321 -9.78 8.39 -30.18
C TYR A 321 -8.61 9.29 -30.56
N PHE A 322 -8.03 9.96 -29.57
CA PHE A 322 -6.70 10.53 -29.73
C PHE A 322 -5.68 9.43 -30.04
N THR A 323 -5.43 9.21 -31.32
CA THR A 323 -4.23 8.51 -31.79
C THR A 323 -3.09 9.52 -31.86
N TYR A 324 -1.84 9.06 -31.77
CA TYR A 324 -0.64 9.90 -31.96
C TYR A 324 -0.78 10.86 -33.17
N ASN A 325 -1.34 10.38 -34.28
CA ASN A 325 -1.54 11.17 -35.50
C ASN A 325 -2.60 12.28 -35.36
N GLY A 326 -3.66 12.04 -34.58
CA GLY A 326 -4.70 13.04 -34.32
C GLY A 326 -4.16 14.19 -33.45
N LEU A 327 -3.42 13.85 -32.38
CA LEU A 327 -2.76 14.84 -31.53
C LEU A 327 -1.67 15.63 -32.28
N ALA A 328 -0.88 14.95 -33.11
CA ALA A 328 0.09 15.61 -33.98
C ALA A 328 -0.57 16.55 -35.00
N ALA A 329 -1.72 16.17 -35.57
CA ALA A 329 -2.48 17.02 -36.48
C ALA A 329 -3.08 18.24 -35.77
N ILE A 330 -3.65 18.08 -34.56
CA ILE A 330 -4.17 19.19 -33.76
C ILE A 330 -3.05 20.13 -33.35
N SER A 331 -1.90 19.61 -32.91
CA SER A 331 -0.73 20.42 -32.60
C SER A 331 -0.23 21.19 -33.83
N ALA A 332 -0.20 20.57 -35.00
CA ALA A 332 0.16 21.23 -36.25
C ALA A 332 -0.87 22.30 -36.66
N ILE A 333 -2.17 22.05 -36.48
CA ILE A 333 -3.25 23.02 -36.75
C ILE A 333 -3.19 24.19 -35.78
N MET A 334 -2.99 23.95 -34.47
CA MET A 334 -2.87 25.00 -33.45
C MET A 334 -1.61 25.85 -33.67
N THR A 335 -0.51 25.23 -34.12
CA THR A 335 0.72 25.94 -34.52
C THR A 335 0.47 26.81 -35.76
N ALA A 336 -0.19 26.24 -36.79
CA ALA A 336 -0.52 26.98 -38.01
C ALA A 336 -1.58 28.08 -37.79
N ALA A 337 -2.54 27.87 -36.90
CA ALA A 337 -3.56 28.85 -36.52
C ALA A 337 -2.99 29.94 -35.60
N GLY A 338 -1.96 29.64 -34.81
CA GLY A 338 -1.18 30.62 -34.06
C GLY A 338 -0.42 31.57 -34.99
N ASP A 339 0.18 31.05 -36.07
CA ASP A 339 0.83 31.87 -37.10
C ASP A 339 -0.17 32.73 -37.91
N ASP A 340 -1.43 32.32 -38.04
CA ASP A 340 -2.51 33.09 -38.70
C ASP A 340 -3.28 34.03 -37.74
N ALA A 341 -3.09 33.92 -36.41
CA ALA A 341 -3.69 34.81 -35.41
C ALA A 341 -2.91 36.13 -35.21
N ASP A 342 -1.66 36.18 -35.70
CA ASP A 342 -0.76 37.33 -35.64
C ASP A 342 -0.64 38.06 -36.99
N GLY A 343 -1.76 38.20 -37.72
CA GLY A 343 -1.81 38.90 -39.01
C GLY A 343 -1.01 40.19 -39.11
#